data_AF-A0A227J311-F1
#
_entry.id   AF-A0A227J311-F1
#
_cell.length_a   1.000
_cell.length_b   1.000
_cell.length_c   1.000
_cell.angle_alpha   90.00
_cell.angle_beta   90.00
_cell.angle_gamma   90.00
#
_symmetry.space_group_name_H-M   'P 1'
#
loop_
_entity.id
_entity.type
_entity.pdbx_description
1 polymer ?
#
loop_
_entity_poly.entity_id
_entity_poly.type
_entity_poly.pdbx_seq_one_letter_code
_entity_poly.pdbx_strand_id
1 'polypeptide(L)'
;TIKGRPAHAGLAPEEGISAIMVAADAINQMKLLRIDEETTANIGMVNGGQATNIVMPELKIVAEARSLNGEKLEAQVNHMISTFESVCEKHGAEVE
;
A
#
# COMPACT_ATOMS: atom_id res chain seq x y z
N THR A 1 -0.03 -4.55 -6.21
CA THR A 1 -1.16 -3.70 -6.63
C THR A 1 -2.29 -3.87 -5.65
N ILE A 2 -2.93 -2.79 -5.21
CA ILE A 2 -4.09 -2.83 -4.32
C ILE A 2 -5.35 -2.70 -5.16
N LYS A 3 -6.30 -3.61 -4.97
CA LYS A 3 -7.63 -3.61 -5.60
C LYS A 3 -8.67 -3.29 -4.53
N GLY A 4 -9.31 -2.14 -4.69
CA GLY A 4 -10.47 -1.70 -3.93
C GLY A 4 -11.76 -2.04 -4.66
N ARG A 5 -12.79 -1.21 -4.44
CA ARG A 5 -14.11 -1.35 -5.06
C ARG A 5 -14.60 0.02 -5.54
N PRO A 6 -14.93 0.18 -6.83
CA PRO A 6 -15.43 1.45 -7.34
C PRO A 6 -16.83 1.74 -6.81
N ALA A 7 -17.10 3.02 -6.57
CA ALA A 7 -18.42 3.56 -6.27
C ALA A 7 -18.47 5.03 -6.73
N HIS A 8 -19.66 5.60 -6.85
CA HIS A 8 -19.80 7.02 -7.17
C HIS A 8 -19.49 7.87 -5.92
N ALA A 9 -18.39 8.63 -5.98
CA ALA A 9 -17.82 9.31 -4.81
C ALA A 9 -18.77 10.34 -4.16
N GLY A 10 -19.71 10.90 -4.92
CA GLY A 10 -20.69 11.87 -4.43
C GLY A 10 -22.08 11.31 -4.10
N LEU A 11 -22.36 10.02 -4.37
CA LEU A 11 -23.70 9.44 -4.20
C LEU A 11 -23.73 8.39 -3.11
N ALA A 12 -22.83 7.40 -3.18
CA ALA A 12 -22.76 6.28 -2.24
C ALA A 12 -21.30 5.83 -2.06
N PRO A 13 -20.40 6.70 -1.57
CA PRO A 13 -18.99 6.34 -1.38
C PRO A 13 -18.78 5.16 -0.42
N GLU A 14 -19.70 4.93 0.52
CA GLU A 14 -19.70 3.83 1.49
C GLU A 14 -19.87 2.43 0.86
N GLU A 15 -20.37 2.36 -0.38
CA GLU A 15 -20.45 1.11 -1.13
C GLU A 15 -19.09 0.72 -1.75
N GLY A 16 -18.15 1.68 -1.81
CA GLY A 16 -16.82 1.51 -2.37
C GLY A 16 -15.74 1.22 -1.34
N ILE A 17 -14.56 0.84 -1.84
CA ILE A 17 -13.34 0.66 -1.05
C ILE A 17 -12.24 1.41 -1.80
N SER A 18 -11.72 2.48 -1.20
CA SER A 18 -10.75 3.36 -1.86
C SER A 18 -9.34 2.79 -1.78
N ALA A 19 -8.78 2.34 -2.90
CA ALA A 19 -7.43 1.77 -2.97
C ALA A 19 -6.34 2.72 -2.43
N ILE A 20 -6.48 4.04 -2.63
CA ILE A 20 -5.54 5.03 -2.07
C ILE A 20 -5.64 5.16 -0.55
N MET A 21 -6.84 5.01 0.03
CA MET A 21 -7.00 5.07 1.50
C MET A 21 -6.39 3.83 2.15
N VAL A 22 -6.59 2.64 1.54
CA VAL A 22 -5.96 1.39 1.97
C VAL A 22 -4.43 1.50 1.87
N ALA A 23 -3.92 2.00 0.74
CA ALA A 23 -2.49 2.23 0.56
C ALA A 23 -1.90 3.20 1.58
N ALA A 24 -2.57 4.31 1.85
CA ALA A 24 -2.12 5.30 2.81
C ALA A 24 -2.06 4.74 4.24
N ASP A 25 -3.07 3.96 4.65
CA ASP A 25 -3.08 3.29 5.96
C ASP A 25 -1.91 2.30 6.07
N ALA A 26 -1.66 1.49 5.03
CA ALA A 26 -0.53 0.57 5.00
C ALA A 26 0.82 1.30 5.07
N ILE A 27 1.03 2.33 4.24
CA ILE A 27 2.27 3.12 4.21
C ILE A 27 2.54 3.80 5.56
N ASN A 28 1.50 4.31 6.23
CA ASN A 28 1.63 4.94 7.55
C ASN A 28 2.07 3.97 8.65
N GLN A 29 1.83 2.66 8.46
CA GLN A 29 2.24 1.59 9.38
C GLN A 29 3.60 0.97 9.00
N MET A 30 4.20 1.37 7.87
CA MET A 30 5.46 0.82 7.40
C MET A 30 6.69 1.51 8.00
N LYS A 31 7.73 0.71 8.24
CA LYS A 31 9.09 1.23 8.45
C LYS A 31 9.65 1.59 7.08
N LEU A 32 9.92 2.87 6.85
CA LEU A 32 10.40 3.40 5.58
C LEU A 32 11.59 4.34 5.81
N LEU A 33 12.28 4.67 4.71
CA LEU A 33 13.52 5.43 4.67
C LEU A 33 14.61 4.74 5.48
N ARG A 34 15.26 5.45 6.41
CA ARG A 34 16.32 4.91 7.26
C ARG A 34 15.70 4.07 8.39
N ILE A 35 15.91 2.76 8.33
CA ILE A 35 15.39 1.82 9.34
C ILE A 35 16.46 1.56 10.40
N ASP A 36 17.69 1.27 9.97
CA ASP A 36 18.87 1.18 10.82
C ASP A 36 20.16 1.55 10.05
N GLU A 37 21.32 1.41 10.67
CA GLU A 37 22.63 1.78 10.11
C GLU A 37 22.90 1.20 8.70
N GLU A 38 22.33 0.03 8.39
CA GLU A 38 22.60 -0.70 7.16
C GLU A 38 21.36 -1.02 6.31
N THR A 39 20.14 -0.69 6.78
CA THR A 39 18.88 -1.05 6.14
C THR A 39 18.03 0.17 5.79
N THR A 40 17.51 0.19 4.57
CA THR A 40 16.59 1.23 4.09
C THR A 40 15.44 0.65 3.27
N ALA A 41 14.31 1.36 3.21
CA ALA A 41 13.19 1.04 2.32
C ALA A 41 12.56 2.30 1.72
N ASN A 42 11.98 2.20 0.53
CA ASN A 42 11.39 3.35 -0.16
C ASN A 42 10.15 2.96 -0.97
N ILE A 43 9.14 3.85 -0.98
CA ILE A 43 8.04 3.79 -1.94
C ILE A 43 8.42 4.68 -3.13
N GLY A 44 8.81 4.08 -4.25
CA GLY A 44 9.39 4.79 -5.38
C GLY A 44 8.35 5.33 -6.37
N MET A 45 7.25 4.60 -6.58
CA MET A 45 6.19 5.01 -7.51
C MET A 45 4.82 4.62 -7.00
N VAL A 46 3.85 5.52 -7.19
CA VAL A 46 2.45 5.34 -6.83
C VAL A 46 1.60 5.82 -8.00
N ASN A 47 0.82 4.93 -8.60
CA ASN A 47 0.02 5.23 -9.80
C ASN A 47 -1.37 4.62 -9.70
N GLY A 48 -2.41 5.42 -9.88
CA GLY A 48 -3.79 4.98 -9.93
C GLY A 48 -4.78 6.15 -9.91
N GLY A 49 -6.07 5.84 -9.96
CA GLY A 49 -7.13 6.81 -10.18
C GLY A 49 -7.48 7.01 -11.65
N GLN A 50 -8.76 7.23 -11.92
CA GLN A 50 -9.29 7.42 -13.28
C GLN A 50 -10.06 8.74 -13.40
N ALA A 51 -10.85 9.09 -12.39
CA ALA A 51 -11.61 10.33 -12.32
C ALA A 51 -11.86 10.70 -10.84
N THR A 52 -12.14 11.97 -10.57
CA THR A 52 -12.37 12.49 -9.21
C THR A 52 -13.71 12.09 -8.61
N ASN A 53 -14.68 11.72 -9.45
CA ASN A 53 -16.02 11.28 -9.03
C ASN A 53 -16.14 9.76 -8.82
N ILE A 54 -15.03 9.02 -8.90
CA ILE A 54 -14.98 7.56 -8.71
C ILE A 54 -14.12 7.25 -7.49
N VAL A 55 -14.67 6.48 -6.55
CA VAL A 55 -13.86 5.89 -5.46
C VAL A 55 -12.79 5.00 -6.08
N MET A 56 -11.51 5.32 -5.84
CA MET A 56 -10.39 4.74 -6.58
C MET A 56 -10.37 3.20 -6.48
N PRO A 57 -10.59 2.47 -7.59
CA PRO A 57 -10.71 1.02 -7.54
C PRO A 57 -9.37 0.29 -7.53
N GLU A 58 -8.29 0.93 -7.99
CA GLU A 58 -6.99 0.28 -8.09
C GLU A 58 -5.85 1.30 -7.88
N LEU A 59 -4.80 0.85 -7.19
CA LEU A 59 -3.56 1.57 -7.04
C LEU A 59 -2.35 0.64 -7.18
N LYS A 60 -1.44 0.97 -8.10
CA LYS A 60 -0.16 0.29 -8.26
C LYS A 60 0.94 1.02 -7.51
N ILE A 61 1.66 0.28 -6.68
CA ILE A 61 2.81 0.77 -5.92
C ILE A 61 4.05 -0.02 -6.35
N VAL A 62 5.17 0.68 -6.53
CA VAL A 62 6.50 0.08 -6.70
C VAL A 62 7.38 0.58 -5.58
N ALA A 63 7.98 -0.35 -4.86
CA ALA A 63 8.79 -0.08 -3.68
C ALA A 63 10.10 -0.88 -3.71
N GLU A 64 11.07 -0.45 -2.93
CA GLU A 64 12.34 -1.17 -2.76
C GLU A 64 12.73 -1.27 -1.28
N ALA A 65 13.54 -2.28 -0.97
CA ALA A 65 14.25 -2.44 0.29
C ALA A 65 15.71 -2.80 0.00
N ARG A 66 16.64 -2.30 0.81
CA ARG A 66 18.08 -2.54 0.71
C ARG A 66 18.65 -2.80 2.09
N SER A 67 19.53 -3.78 2.21
CA SER A 67 20.34 -3.99 3.41
C SER A 67 21.69 -4.58 3.06
N LEU A 68 22.72 -4.33 3.88
CA LEU A 68 23.99 -5.06 3.81
C LEU A 68 23.89 -6.45 4.46
N ASN A 69 22.81 -6.73 5.18
CA ASN A 69 22.52 -8.01 5.83
C ASN A 69 21.28 -8.67 5.18
N GLY A 70 21.44 -9.91 4.71
CA GLY A 70 20.38 -10.66 4.02
C GLY A 70 19.14 -10.93 4.87
N GLU A 71 19.31 -11.27 6.15
CA GLU A 71 18.19 -11.53 7.06
C GLU A 71 17.40 -10.25 7.36
N LYS A 72 18.08 -9.11 7.49
CA LYS A 72 17.41 -7.81 7.66
C LYS A 72 16.66 -7.37 6.41
N LEU A 73 17.23 -7.61 5.23
CA LEU A 73 16.54 -7.37 3.97
C LEU A 73 15.24 -8.18 3.89
N GLU A 74 15.32 -9.48 4.17
CA GLU A 74 14.16 -10.37 4.15
C GLU A 74 13.11 -9.94 5.19
N ALA A 75 13.53 -9.63 6.41
CA ALA A 75 12.63 -9.13 7.45
C ALA A 75 11.91 -7.83 7.04
N GLN A 76 12.61 -6.90 6.39
CA GLN A 76 11.99 -5.67 5.91
C GLN A 76 11.03 -5.90 4.74
N VAL A 77 11.38 -6.79 3.80
CA VAL A 77 10.48 -7.15 2.69
C VAL A 77 9.21 -7.81 3.24
N ASN A 78 9.35 -8.76 4.16
CA ASN A 78 8.22 -9.43 4.82
C ASN A 78 7.35 -8.46 5.62
N HIS A 79 7.97 -7.50 6.33
CA HIS A 79 7.25 -6.41 7.00
C HIS A 79 6.37 -5.62 6.02
N MET A 80 6.91 -5.23 4.87
CA MET A 80 6.17 -4.46 3.86
C MET A 80 5.01 -5.28 3.26
N ILE A 81 5.25 -6.54 2.89
CA ILE A 81 4.23 -7.43 2.32
C ILE A 81 3.10 -7.66 3.34
N SER A 82 3.43 -8.14 4.54
CA SER A 82 2.43 -8.46 5.57
C SER A 82 1.64 -7.23 6.03
N THR A 83 2.25 -6.04 6.04
CA THR A 83 1.55 -4.79 6.35
C THR A 83 0.50 -4.47 5.27
N PHE A 84 0.82 -4.64 3.99
CA PHE A 84 -0.17 -4.47 2.92
C PHE A 84 -1.28 -5.51 3.00
N GLU A 85 -0.94 -6.79 3.21
CA GLU A 85 -1.94 -7.88 3.32
C GLU A 85 -2.92 -7.63 4.47
N SER A 86 -2.39 -7.37 5.67
CA SER A 86 -3.19 -7.11 6.87
C SER A 86 -4.10 -5.89 6.73
N VAL A 87 -3.59 -4.80 6.14
CA VAL A 87 -4.41 -3.60 5.91
C VAL A 87 -5.43 -3.84 4.81
N CYS A 88 -5.11 -4.58 3.74
CA CYS A 88 -6.11 -4.92 2.73
C CYS A 88 -7.24 -5.76 3.33
N GLU A 89 -6.92 -6.78 4.13
CA GLU A 89 -7.90 -7.60 4.83
C GLU A 89 -8.81 -6.76 5.74
N LYS A 90 -8.22 -5.87 6.56
CA LYS A 90 -8.96 -4.95 7.45
C LYS A 90 -9.98 -4.08 6.72
N HIS A 91 -9.66 -3.65 5.50
CA HIS A 91 -10.51 -2.77 4.69
C HIS A 91 -11.38 -3.54 3.67
N GLY A 92 -11.29 -4.87 3.59
CA GLY A 92 -11.99 -5.69 2.59
C GLY A 92 -11.48 -5.50 1.15
N ALA A 93 -10.24 -5.07 1.00
CA ALA A 93 -9.52 -4.93 -0.27
C ALA A 93 -8.65 -6.17 -0.55
N GLU A 94 -8.10 -6.24 -1.76
CA GLU A 94 -7.16 -7.29 -2.16
C GLU A 94 -5.80 -6.67 -2.52
N VAL A 95 -4.72 -7.44 -2.28
CA VAL A 95 -3.37 -7.10 -2.73
C VAL A 95 -2.80 -8.23 -3.58
N GLU A 96 -2.17 -7.85 -4.70
CA GLU A 96 -1.45 -8.72 -5.65
C GLU A 96 0.02 -8.32 -5.78
#